data_AF-A0A3L7PK46-F1
#
_entry.id   AF-A0A3L7PK46-F1
#
_cell.length_a   1.000
_cell.length_b   1.000
_cell.length_c   1.000
_cell.angle_alpha   90.00
_cell.angle_beta   90.00
_cell.angle_gamma   90.00
#
_symmetry.space_group_name_H-M   'P 1'
#
loop_
_entity.id
_entity.type
_entity.pdbx_description
1 polymer ?
#
loop_
_entity_poly.entity_id
_entity_poly.type
_entity_poly.pdbx_seq_one_letter_code
_entity_poly.pdbx_strand_id
1 'polypeptide(L)'
;MKCLARLIVAGCLLTLTASGLVAPANVIAQENLDAKIAEQQKLADDAAARRMAGEPAIQAARAKGKELSTAITTLKIEQNKAEATVKDGDAKLPMLQEAVKKATDERTKLETESAAAAKVALDAKGKDTEQAEADKSKAAADKVVAASKVLEDALKAVQPIETALAAARKVVAEQPAKIKAAEAANVAFQPELVAAEATFAALGKEAVAKQIDVEGTLVQAGKLVSFAKSVAPIFSQRCLACHNARTAKGRLNMETFANLMKGGESGPSVVVAKPGESLLQTMIEDHSMPKDADPLTAEQIAVIKKWIETGTRLDAGVAATAQLITIIPKLTQPAPPESYRVPVPVMAVAFSPDGNLLATSGYREVILWNPADGQIVRRITNIAERPHDIEFTADGTKLAVAAGT
;
A
#
# COMPACT_ATOMS: atom_id res chain seq x y z
N MET A 1 78.85 -55.80 -7.59
CA MET A 1 79.62 -55.56 -6.35
C MET A 1 78.68 -54.83 -5.39
N LYS A 2 77.94 -55.57 -4.55
CA LYS A 2 78.22 -55.82 -3.13
C LYS A 2 78.43 -54.51 -2.33
N CYS A 3 77.42 -54.09 -1.58
CA CYS A 3 77.51 -54.07 -0.12
C CYS A 3 76.12 -53.95 0.52
N LEU A 4 75.73 -55.04 1.19
CA LEU A 4 74.65 -55.11 2.17
C LEU A 4 75.12 -54.46 3.47
N ALA A 5 74.20 -53.79 4.19
CA ALA A 5 74.23 -53.78 5.65
C ALA A 5 72.79 -53.85 6.19
N ARG A 6 72.52 -54.97 6.85
CA ARG A 6 71.33 -55.33 7.63
C ARG A 6 71.51 -54.77 9.05
N LEU A 7 70.47 -54.21 9.68
CA LEU A 7 70.36 -54.24 11.14
C LEU A 7 68.89 -54.30 11.62
N ILE A 8 68.52 -55.52 12.00
CA ILE A 8 67.75 -55.99 13.17
C ILE A 8 66.61 -55.11 13.74
N VAL A 9 65.41 -55.66 13.53
CA VAL A 9 64.16 -55.70 14.34
C VAL A 9 64.23 -55.21 15.79
N ALA A 10 63.30 -54.31 16.16
CA ALA A 10 62.68 -54.27 17.48
C ALA A 10 61.16 -54.19 17.30
N GLY A 11 60.47 -55.28 17.68
CA GLY A 11 59.02 -55.33 17.71
C GLY A 11 58.48 -54.48 18.85
N CYS A 12 57.50 -53.64 18.56
CA CYS A 12 56.62 -53.07 19.56
C CYS A 12 55.20 -53.51 19.22
N LEU A 13 54.74 -54.53 19.93
CA LEU A 13 53.34 -54.91 20.04
C LEU A 13 52.66 -53.77 20.81
N LEU A 14 51.89 -52.90 20.15
CA LEU A 14 50.91 -52.06 20.82
C LEU A 14 49.50 -52.51 20.43
N THR A 15 48.86 -53.04 21.46
CA THR A 15 47.47 -53.40 21.62
C THR A 15 46.50 -52.38 21.02
N LEU A 16 45.55 -52.90 20.25
CA LEU A 16 44.29 -52.25 19.92
C LEU A 16 43.53 -51.96 21.22
N THR A 17 43.37 -50.69 21.58
CA THR A 17 42.33 -50.25 22.53
C THR A 17 41.45 -49.24 21.83
N ALA A 18 40.15 -49.52 21.87
CA ALA A 18 39.09 -48.69 21.32
C ALA A 18 39.00 -47.32 22.01
N SER A 19 38.26 -46.43 21.33
CA SER A 19 37.61 -45.21 21.83
C SER A 19 38.35 -43.90 21.55
N GLY A 20 37.89 -43.25 20.47
CA GLY A 20 38.25 -41.89 20.10
C GLY A 20 37.77 -41.56 18.70
N LEU A 21 36.47 -41.69 18.42
CA LEU A 21 35.87 -41.12 17.20
C LEU A 21 36.00 -39.59 17.29
N VAL A 22 37.07 -39.05 16.74
CA VAL A 22 37.13 -37.63 16.38
C VAL A 22 36.26 -37.50 15.13
N ALA A 23 35.06 -36.93 15.28
CA ALA A 23 34.22 -36.61 14.13
C ALA A 23 35.02 -35.70 13.16
N PRO A 24 34.94 -35.92 11.84
CA PRO A 24 35.66 -35.08 10.88
C PRO A 24 35.18 -33.63 11.03
N ALA A 25 36.10 -32.66 10.88
CA ALA A 25 35.82 -31.23 11.10
C ALA A 25 34.58 -30.71 10.35
N ASN A 26 34.22 -31.33 9.22
CA ASN A 26 33.03 -31.01 8.43
C ASN A 26 31.70 -31.42 9.12
N VAL A 27 31.71 -32.50 9.90
CA VAL A 27 30.55 -32.95 10.72
C VAL A 27 30.39 -32.04 11.94
N ILE A 28 31.50 -31.69 12.61
CA ILE A 28 31.48 -30.73 13.74
C ILE A 28 31.02 -29.34 13.27
N ALA A 29 31.44 -28.89 12.08
CA ALA A 29 30.98 -27.64 11.49
C ALA A 29 29.47 -27.66 11.16
N GLN A 30 28.96 -28.79 10.66
CA GLN A 30 27.54 -28.95 10.34
C GLN A 30 26.67 -29.07 11.60
N GLU A 31 27.11 -29.78 12.64
CA GLU A 31 26.43 -29.86 13.93
C GLU A 31 26.33 -28.49 14.62
N ASN A 32 27.41 -27.69 14.53
CA ASN A 32 27.39 -26.30 15.02
C ASN A 32 26.39 -25.41 14.24
N LEU A 33 26.22 -25.66 12.93
CA LEU A 33 25.28 -24.91 12.10
C LEU A 33 23.83 -25.30 12.41
N ASP A 34 23.57 -26.58 12.66
CA ASP A 34 22.24 -27.09 12.98
C ASP A 34 21.76 -26.62 14.36
N ALA A 35 22.65 -26.61 15.35
CA ALA A 35 22.36 -26.00 16.65
C ALA A 35 22.04 -24.51 16.53
N LYS A 36 22.83 -23.78 15.73
CA LYS A 36 22.61 -22.34 15.46
C LYS A 36 21.27 -22.09 14.75
N ILE A 37 20.91 -22.92 13.76
CA ILE A 37 19.61 -22.82 13.07
C ILE A 37 18.48 -23.02 14.08
N ALA A 38 18.56 -24.03 14.94
CA ALA A 38 17.52 -24.28 15.93
C ALA A 38 17.35 -23.13 16.92
N GLU A 39 18.45 -22.55 17.39
CA GLU A 39 18.44 -21.36 18.25
C GLU A 39 17.81 -20.15 17.54
N GLN A 40 18.26 -19.84 16.32
CA GLN A 40 17.73 -18.72 15.55
C GLN A 40 16.26 -18.91 15.20
N GLN A 41 15.84 -20.14 14.87
CA GLN A 41 14.44 -20.47 14.59
C GLN A 41 13.56 -20.18 15.80
N LYS A 42 14.00 -20.61 16.99
CA LYS A 42 13.28 -20.29 18.23
C LYS A 42 13.15 -18.77 18.43
N LEU A 43 14.21 -18.00 18.20
CA LEU A 43 14.18 -16.53 18.30
C LEU A 43 13.24 -15.91 17.27
N ALA A 44 13.18 -16.45 16.05
CA ALA A 44 12.26 -16.01 15.00
C ALA A 44 10.80 -16.32 15.36
N ASP A 45 10.53 -17.52 15.89
CA ASP A 45 9.21 -17.95 16.33
C ASP A 45 8.72 -17.09 17.51
N ASP A 46 9.58 -16.80 18.49
CA ASP A 46 9.28 -15.92 19.62
C ASP A 46 8.95 -14.50 19.14
N ALA A 47 9.72 -13.95 18.19
CA ALA A 47 9.47 -12.62 17.63
C ALA A 47 8.18 -12.58 16.80
N ALA A 48 7.89 -13.63 16.03
CA ALA A 48 6.64 -13.78 15.29
C ALA A 48 5.44 -13.86 16.24
N ALA A 49 5.55 -14.62 17.33
CA ALA A 49 4.53 -14.74 18.35
C ALA A 49 4.24 -13.39 19.03
N ARG A 50 5.26 -12.60 19.35
CA ARG A 50 5.08 -11.22 19.90
C ARG A 50 4.37 -10.31 18.91
N ARG A 51 4.75 -10.35 17.62
CA ARG A 51 4.05 -9.60 16.57
C ARG A 51 2.58 -10.00 16.48
N MET A 52 2.29 -11.31 16.44
CA MET A 52 0.92 -11.82 16.39
C MET A 52 0.10 -11.41 17.62
N ALA A 53 0.70 -11.45 18.81
CA ALA A 53 0.06 -11.00 20.04
C ALA A 53 -0.23 -9.48 20.05
N GLY A 54 0.55 -8.68 19.32
CA GLY A 54 0.32 -7.24 19.16
C GLY A 54 -0.78 -6.87 18.15
N GLU A 55 -1.20 -7.79 17.27
CA GLU A 55 -2.18 -7.53 16.20
C GLU A 55 -3.54 -7.06 16.73
N PRO A 56 -4.17 -7.69 17.75
CA PRO A 56 -5.46 -7.25 18.25
C PRO A 56 -5.44 -5.81 18.79
N ALA A 57 -4.35 -5.43 19.47
CA ALA A 57 -4.20 -4.10 20.04
C ALA A 57 -4.13 -3.01 18.96
N ILE A 58 -3.35 -3.23 17.90
CA ILE A 58 -3.26 -2.26 16.80
C ILE A 58 -4.56 -2.20 15.97
N GLN A 59 -5.25 -3.33 15.80
CA GLN A 59 -6.57 -3.35 15.13
C GLN A 59 -7.61 -2.57 15.92
N ALA A 60 -7.67 -2.73 17.24
CA ALA A 60 -8.55 -1.96 18.11
C ALA A 60 -8.25 -0.46 18.04
N ALA A 61 -6.96 -0.08 18.07
CA ALA A 61 -6.56 1.33 17.96
C ALA A 61 -6.99 1.94 16.62
N ARG A 62 -6.77 1.23 15.50
CA ARG A 62 -7.20 1.67 14.15
C ARG A 62 -8.71 1.77 14.03
N ALA A 63 -9.43 0.80 14.58
CA ALA A 63 -10.90 0.80 14.59
C ALA A 63 -11.46 2.03 15.33
N LYS A 64 -10.91 2.32 16.52
CA LYS A 64 -11.27 3.52 17.29
C LYS A 64 -10.94 4.82 16.55
N GLY A 65 -9.78 4.89 15.89
CA GLY A 65 -9.43 6.05 15.05
C GLY A 65 -10.42 6.26 13.90
N LYS A 66 -10.82 5.17 13.22
CA LYS A 66 -11.84 5.22 12.17
C LYS A 66 -13.21 5.64 12.70
N GLU A 67 -13.61 5.14 13.87
CA GLU A 67 -14.86 5.49 14.53
C GLU A 67 -14.92 7.00 14.86
N LEU A 68 -13.87 7.55 15.48
CA LEU A 68 -13.77 8.98 15.79
C LEU A 68 -13.83 9.84 14.53
N SER A 69 -13.11 9.46 13.47
CA SER A 69 -13.16 10.16 12.18
C SER A 69 -14.57 10.10 11.56
N THR A 70 -15.22 8.94 11.58
CA THR A 70 -16.57 8.75 11.03
C THR A 70 -17.61 9.55 11.81
N ALA A 71 -17.49 9.61 13.14
CA ALA A 71 -18.35 10.41 14.00
C ALA A 71 -18.26 11.90 13.62
N ILE A 72 -17.04 12.45 13.48
CA ILE A 72 -16.85 13.85 13.06
C ILE A 72 -17.51 14.12 11.71
N THR A 73 -17.29 13.25 10.72
CA THR A 73 -17.91 13.40 9.39
C THR A 73 -19.43 13.38 9.46
N THR A 74 -20.00 12.47 10.25
CA THR A 74 -21.46 12.36 10.43
C THR A 74 -22.05 13.62 11.05
N LEU A 75 -21.45 14.12 12.13
CA LEU A 75 -21.91 15.34 12.80
C LEU A 75 -21.84 16.56 11.87
N LYS A 76 -20.79 16.67 11.04
CA LYS A 76 -20.65 17.75 10.04
C LYS A 76 -21.71 17.66 8.94
N ILE A 77 -22.03 16.46 8.48
CA ILE A 77 -23.10 16.26 7.49
C ILE A 77 -24.45 16.68 8.08
N GLU A 78 -24.74 16.29 9.32
CA GLU A 78 -25.97 16.68 10.01
C GLU A 78 -26.06 18.20 10.22
N GLN A 79 -24.96 18.84 10.61
CA GLN A 79 -24.89 20.30 10.72
C GLN A 79 -25.21 20.97 9.38
N ASN A 80 -24.51 20.58 8.30
CA ASN A 80 -24.71 21.17 6.97
C ASN A 80 -26.15 20.99 6.47
N LYS A 81 -26.76 19.82 6.72
CA LYS A 81 -28.15 19.55 6.36
C LYS A 81 -29.13 20.43 7.14
N ALA A 82 -28.87 20.61 8.44
CA ALA A 82 -29.68 21.48 9.28
C ALA A 82 -29.55 22.95 8.86
N GLU A 83 -28.35 23.43 8.58
CA GLU A 83 -28.10 24.79 8.07
C GLU A 83 -28.80 25.03 6.73
N ALA A 84 -28.79 24.05 5.82
CA ALA A 84 -29.52 24.13 4.56
C ALA A 84 -31.05 24.21 4.78
N THR A 85 -31.56 23.44 5.75
CA THR A 85 -32.99 23.47 6.12
C THR A 85 -33.38 24.82 6.73
N VAL A 86 -32.52 25.38 7.59
CA VAL A 86 -32.72 26.73 8.16
C VAL A 86 -32.76 27.77 7.05
N LYS A 87 -31.79 27.75 6.13
CA LYS A 87 -31.71 28.68 5.01
C LYS A 87 -32.94 28.61 4.09
N ASP A 88 -33.39 27.41 3.74
CA ASP A 88 -34.58 27.21 2.88
C ASP A 88 -35.87 27.63 3.59
N GLY A 89 -36.03 27.26 4.86
CA GLY A 89 -37.20 27.63 5.65
C GLY A 89 -37.28 29.13 5.92
N ASP A 90 -36.17 29.80 6.25
CA ASP A 90 -36.13 31.25 6.47
C ASP A 90 -36.48 32.04 5.20
N ALA A 91 -36.21 31.48 4.02
CA ALA A 91 -36.61 32.08 2.74
C ALA A 91 -38.12 31.91 2.44
N LYS A 92 -38.71 30.77 2.79
CA LYS A 92 -40.10 30.41 2.44
C LYS A 92 -41.13 30.83 3.48
N LEU A 93 -40.79 30.75 4.76
CA LEU A 93 -41.71 30.96 5.87
C LEU A 93 -42.40 32.34 5.84
N PRO A 94 -41.71 33.47 5.58
CA PRO A 94 -42.35 34.77 5.52
C PRO A 94 -43.44 34.86 4.44
N MET A 95 -43.22 34.24 3.26
CA MET A 95 -44.18 34.25 2.16
C MET A 95 -45.45 33.47 2.51
N LEU A 96 -45.30 32.34 3.20
CA LEU A 96 -46.42 31.49 3.60
C LEU A 96 -47.20 32.09 4.78
N GLN A 97 -46.51 32.71 5.73
CA GLN A 97 -47.15 33.45 6.82
C GLN A 97 -47.96 34.65 6.29
N GLU A 98 -47.46 35.35 5.27
CA GLU A 98 -48.23 36.40 4.59
C GLU A 98 -49.45 35.84 3.84
N ALA A 99 -49.35 34.65 3.25
CA ALA A 99 -50.50 33.99 2.62
C ALA A 99 -51.58 33.58 3.65
N VAL A 100 -51.17 33.06 4.82
CA VAL A 100 -52.08 32.78 5.94
C VAL A 100 -52.76 34.05 6.43
N LYS A 101 -52.01 35.14 6.58
CA LYS A 101 -52.56 36.44 6.97
C LYS A 101 -53.62 36.92 5.99
N LYS A 102 -53.31 36.93 4.69
CA LYS A 102 -54.28 37.30 3.64
C LYS A 102 -55.53 36.42 3.64
N ALA A 103 -55.37 35.11 3.79
CA ALA A 103 -56.49 34.18 3.84
C ALA A 103 -57.35 34.39 5.11
N THR A 104 -56.74 34.76 6.23
CA THR A 104 -57.43 35.10 7.49
C THR A 104 -58.23 36.40 7.35
N ASP A 105 -57.61 37.43 6.79
CA ASP A 105 -58.23 38.73 6.56
C ASP A 105 -59.44 38.59 5.61
N GLU A 106 -59.30 37.84 4.51
CA GLU A 106 -60.39 37.61 3.55
C GLU A 106 -61.53 36.77 4.15
N ARG A 107 -61.22 35.73 4.94
CA ARG A 107 -62.25 34.95 5.65
C ARG A 107 -63.04 35.84 6.61
N THR A 108 -62.35 36.66 7.41
CA THR A 108 -62.97 37.56 8.39
C THR A 108 -63.89 38.59 7.72
N LYS A 109 -63.45 39.13 6.58
CA LYS A 109 -64.25 40.02 5.75
C LYS A 109 -65.52 39.33 5.24
N LEU A 110 -65.38 38.14 4.65
CA LEU A 110 -66.52 37.36 4.12
C LEU A 110 -67.48 36.90 5.21
N GLU A 111 -67.00 36.57 6.42
CA GLU A 111 -67.83 36.27 7.59
C GLU A 111 -68.71 37.47 7.97
N THR A 112 -68.13 38.68 7.94
CA THR A 112 -68.85 39.92 8.21
C THR A 112 -69.94 40.18 7.15
N GLU A 113 -69.62 39.97 5.87
CA GLU A 113 -70.57 40.09 4.75
C GLU A 113 -71.69 39.04 4.84
N SER A 114 -71.35 37.79 5.18
CA SER A 114 -72.32 36.70 5.36
C SER A 114 -73.26 36.95 6.54
N ALA A 115 -72.74 37.48 7.65
CA ALA A 115 -73.55 37.84 8.81
C ALA A 115 -74.54 38.98 8.49
N ALA A 116 -74.08 39.98 7.73
CA ALA A 116 -74.94 41.06 7.24
C ALA A 116 -76.04 40.54 6.29
N ALA A 117 -75.69 39.66 5.35
CA ALA A 117 -76.65 39.05 4.42
C ALA A 117 -77.68 38.15 5.13
N ALA A 118 -77.26 37.37 6.13
CA ALA A 118 -78.16 36.57 6.96
C ALA A 118 -79.18 37.43 7.72
N LYS A 119 -78.75 38.59 8.24
CA LYS A 119 -79.65 39.54 8.90
C LYS A 119 -80.70 40.10 7.92
N VAL A 120 -80.28 40.49 6.72
CA VAL A 120 -81.20 40.98 5.67
C VAL A 120 -82.22 39.91 5.27
N ALA A 121 -81.79 38.65 5.14
CA ALA A 121 -82.69 37.54 4.81
C ALA A 121 -83.73 37.26 5.91
N LEU A 122 -83.37 37.41 7.19
CA LEU A 122 -84.29 37.25 8.33
C LEU A 122 -85.37 38.34 8.40
N ASP A 123 -85.07 39.55 7.91
CA ASP A 123 -85.97 40.70 7.96
C ASP A 123 -86.89 40.81 6.71
N ALA A 124 -86.72 39.95 5.69
CA ALA A 124 -87.46 39.99 4.43
C ALA A 124 -88.94 39.56 4.58
N LYS A 125 -89.86 40.16 3.79
CA LYS A 125 -91.30 39.83 3.78
C LYS A 125 -91.83 39.67 2.35
N GLY A 126 -92.70 38.69 2.13
CA GLY A 126 -93.28 38.36 0.82
C GLY A 126 -92.52 37.24 0.11
N LYS A 127 -93.25 36.31 -0.53
CA LYS A 127 -92.75 35.00 -0.96
C LYS A 127 -91.56 35.06 -1.94
N ASP A 128 -91.59 36.01 -2.88
CA ASP A 128 -90.55 36.17 -3.91
C ASP A 128 -89.32 36.93 -3.38
N THR A 129 -89.52 37.82 -2.41
CA THR A 129 -88.46 38.60 -1.74
C THR A 129 -87.72 37.79 -0.68
N GLU A 130 -88.42 36.94 0.08
CA GLU A 130 -87.80 36.02 1.05
C GLU A 130 -86.84 35.02 0.37
N GLN A 131 -87.27 34.42 -0.74
CA GLN A 131 -86.45 33.43 -1.44
C GLN A 131 -85.16 34.06 -2.01
N ALA A 132 -85.27 35.24 -2.61
CA ALA A 132 -84.12 35.93 -3.21
C ALA A 132 -83.07 36.36 -2.17
N GLU A 133 -83.50 36.82 -0.99
CA GLU A 133 -82.57 37.18 0.10
C GLU A 133 -81.99 35.95 0.81
N ALA A 134 -82.76 34.86 0.93
CA ALA A 134 -82.25 33.57 1.42
C ALA A 134 -81.17 32.98 0.50
N ASP A 135 -81.35 33.04 -0.82
CA ASP A 135 -80.36 32.58 -1.79
C ASP A 135 -79.06 33.42 -1.74
N LYS A 136 -79.17 34.73 -1.54
CA LYS A 136 -78.00 35.62 -1.32
C LYS A 136 -77.27 35.30 -0.02
N SER A 137 -78.01 35.05 1.07
CA SER A 137 -77.43 34.63 2.35
C SER A 137 -76.68 33.31 2.22
N LYS A 138 -77.25 32.33 1.53
CA LYS A 138 -76.60 31.05 1.23
C LYS A 138 -75.34 31.22 0.38
N ALA A 139 -75.40 32.02 -0.69
CA ALA A 139 -74.24 32.29 -1.54
C ALA A 139 -73.10 33.01 -0.78
N ALA A 140 -73.43 33.87 0.20
CA ALA A 140 -72.43 34.49 1.08
C ALA A 140 -71.81 33.46 2.05
N ALA A 141 -72.61 32.55 2.61
CA ALA A 141 -72.12 31.46 3.44
C ALA A 141 -71.20 30.49 2.66
N ASP A 142 -71.53 30.16 1.41
CA ASP A 142 -70.70 29.31 0.54
C ASP A 142 -69.32 29.94 0.29
N LYS A 143 -69.23 31.28 0.18
CA LYS A 143 -67.95 32.00 0.06
C LYS A 143 -67.11 31.90 1.35
N VAL A 144 -67.73 31.96 2.53
CA VAL A 144 -67.04 31.76 3.81
C VAL A 144 -66.47 30.35 3.92
N VAL A 145 -67.22 29.33 3.47
CA VAL A 145 -66.74 27.95 3.41
C VAL A 145 -65.54 27.82 2.48
N ALA A 146 -65.60 28.42 1.29
CA ALA A 146 -64.48 28.44 0.35
C ALA A 146 -63.23 29.15 0.93
N ALA A 147 -63.40 30.31 1.57
CA ALA A 147 -62.31 31.04 2.21
C ALA A 147 -61.71 30.30 3.42
N SER A 148 -62.55 29.59 4.18
CA SER A 148 -62.11 28.73 5.29
C SER A 148 -61.20 27.60 4.80
N LYS A 149 -61.54 26.99 3.66
CA LYS A 149 -60.70 25.97 3.01
C LYS A 149 -59.36 26.54 2.57
N VAL A 150 -59.34 27.72 1.96
CA VAL A 150 -58.09 28.40 1.55
C VAL A 150 -57.19 28.69 2.75
N LEU A 151 -57.75 29.17 3.86
CA LEU A 151 -57.00 29.38 5.11
C LEU A 151 -56.47 28.06 5.67
N GLU A 152 -57.27 27.00 5.67
CA GLU A 152 -56.84 25.67 6.14
C GLU A 152 -55.69 25.12 5.30
N ASP A 153 -55.75 25.25 3.97
CA ASP A 153 -54.68 24.83 3.05
C ASP A 153 -53.41 25.67 3.26
N ALA A 154 -53.53 26.97 3.50
CA ALA A 154 -52.40 27.85 3.82
C ALA A 154 -51.74 27.49 5.17
N LEU A 155 -52.53 27.18 6.20
CA LEU A 155 -52.04 26.73 7.50
C LEU A 155 -51.32 25.38 7.40
N LYS A 156 -51.88 24.43 6.63
CA LYS A 156 -51.23 23.13 6.34
C LYS A 156 -49.89 23.28 5.63
N ALA A 157 -49.70 24.33 4.84
CA ALA A 157 -48.43 24.61 4.17
C ALA A 157 -47.36 25.19 5.11
N VAL A 158 -47.74 25.97 6.12
CA VAL A 158 -46.82 26.62 7.09
C VAL A 158 -46.32 25.64 8.15
N GLN A 159 -47.23 24.85 8.73
CA GLN A 159 -46.97 23.98 9.88
C GLN A 159 -45.76 23.02 9.73
N PRO A 160 -45.56 22.31 8.61
CA PRO A 160 -44.40 21.42 8.44
C PRO A 160 -43.08 22.19 8.35
N ILE A 161 -43.09 23.42 7.79
CA ILE A 161 -41.89 24.25 7.65
C ILE A 161 -41.47 24.81 9.02
N GLU A 162 -42.41 25.29 9.82
CA GLU A 162 -42.12 25.75 11.18
C GLU A 162 -41.58 24.60 12.06
N THR A 163 -42.16 23.41 11.94
CA THR A 163 -41.70 22.21 12.65
C THR A 163 -40.28 21.82 12.21
N ALA A 164 -40.02 21.79 10.90
CA ALA A 164 -38.70 21.47 10.36
C ALA A 164 -37.65 22.53 10.75
N LEU A 165 -38.01 23.81 10.74
CA LEU A 165 -37.14 24.91 11.16
C LEU A 165 -36.80 24.83 12.65
N ALA A 166 -37.78 24.56 13.51
CA ALA A 166 -37.54 24.40 14.94
C ALA A 166 -36.55 23.26 15.22
N ALA A 167 -36.73 22.11 14.56
CA ALA A 167 -35.82 20.97 14.67
C ALA A 167 -34.42 21.31 14.11
N ALA A 168 -34.34 21.93 12.93
CA ALA A 168 -33.07 22.29 12.30
C ALA A 168 -32.29 23.33 13.11
N ARG A 169 -32.94 24.37 13.63
CA ARG A 169 -32.31 25.39 14.48
C ARG A 169 -31.75 24.78 15.76
N LYS A 170 -32.44 23.81 16.36
CA LYS A 170 -31.91 23.05 17.51
C LYS A 170 -30.61 22.32 17.14
N VAL A 171 -30.57 21.65 15.99
CA VAL A 171 -29.36 20.98 15.50
C VAL A 171 -28.23 21.98 15.25
N VAL A 172 -28.49 23.10 14.59
CA VAL A 172 -27.50 24.18 14.34
C VAL A 172 -26.94 24.74 15.64
N ALA A 173 -27.76 24.88 16.69
CA ALA A 173 -27.32 25.38 17.99
C ALA A 173 -26.45 24.37 18.76
N GLU A 174 -26.80 23.09 18.73
CA GLU A 174 -26.11 22.06 19.53
C GLU A 174 -24.90 21.43 18.82
N GLN A 175 -24.94 21.30 17.49
CA GLN A 175 -23.93 20.52 16.77
C GLN A 175 -22.51 21.08 16.81
N PRO A 176 -22.27 22.39 16.74
CA PRO A 176 -20.91 22.93 16.80
C PRO A 176 -20.14 22.49 18.05
N ALA A 177 -20.83 22.40 19.20
CA ALA A 177 -20.23 21.93 20.44
C ALA A 177 -19.88 20.43 20.38
N LYS A 178 -20.77 19.61 19.81
CA LYS A 178 -20.55 18.15 19.63
C LYS A 178 -19.40 17.89 18.65
N ILE A 179 -19.32 18.63 17.56
CA ILE A 179 -18.23 18.54 16.58
C ILE A 179 -16.90 18.92 17.24
N LYS A 180 -16.85 20.05 17.94
CA LYS A 180 -15.63 20.49 18.65
C LYS A 180 -15.17 19.44 19.68
N ALA A 181 -16.11 18.84 20.41
CA ALA A 181 -15.79 17.77 21.36
C ALA A 181 -15.26 16.52 20.67
N ALA A 182 -15.87 16.09 19.56
CA ALA A 182 -15.41 14.94 18.78
C ALA A 182 -14.04 15.18 18.14
N GLU A 183 -13.80 16.38 17.60
CA GLU A 183 -12.50 16.78 17.06
C GLU A 183 -11.42 16.80 18.13
N ALA A 184 -11.71 17.33 19.32
CA ALA A 184 -10.79 17.30 20.45
C ALA A 184 -10.46 15.87 20.89
N ALA A 185 -11.46 14.97 20.95
CA ALA A 185 -11.25 13.56 21.26
C ALA A 185 -10.38 12.86 20.21
N ASN A 186 -10.59 13.16 18.91
CA ASN A 186 -9.77 12.63 17.84
C ASN A 186 -8.32 13.12 17.91
N VAL A 187 -8.11 14.42 18.16
CA VAL A 187 -6.77 15.00 18.36
C VAL A 187 -6.07 14.36 19.56
N ALA A 188 -6.78 14.18 20.68
CA ALA A 188 -6.23 13.55 21.87
C ALA A 188 -5.86 12.06 21.66
N PHE A 189 -6.60 11.36 20.82
CA PHE A 189 -6.33 9.94 20.52
C PHE A 189 -5.21 9.73 19.48
N GLN A 190 -4.92 10.74 18.65
CA GLN A 190 -3.94 10.60 17.56
C GLN A 190 -2.53 10.18 18.04
N PRO A 191 -1.97 10.71 19.14
CA PRO A 191 -0.69 10.26 19.68
C PRO A 191 -0.72 8.78 20.11
N GLU A 192 -1.82 8.30 20.69
CA GLU A 192 -1.97 6.88 21.08
C GLU A 192 -1.94 5.97 19.85
N LEU A 193 -2.65 6.35 18.78
CA LEU A 193 -2.64 5.60 17.52
C LEU A 193 -1.24 5.55 16.91
N VAL A 194 -0.54 6.69 16.84
CA VAL A 194 0.83 6.77 16.31
C VAL A 194 1.79 5.90 17.15
N ALA A 195 1.68 5.94 18.48
CA ALA A 195 2.48 5.11 19.36
C ALA A 195 2.21 3.61 19.14
N ALA A 196 0.93 3.22 19.05
CA ALA A 196 0.54 1.84 18.77
C ALA A 196 1.06 1.36 17.40
N GLU A 197 0.97 2.21 16.37
CA GLU A 197 1.51 1.92 15.03
C GLU A 197 3.03 1.74 15.06
N ALA A 198 3.75 2.62 15.78
CA ALA A 198 5.20 2.54 15.91
C ALA A 198 5.63 1.25 16.65
N THR A 199 4.96 0.91 17.76
CA THR A 199 5.22 -0.32 18.50
C THR A 199 4.97 -1.55 17.63
N PHE A 200 3.83 -1.61 16.94
CA PHE A 200 3.51 -2.73 16.06
C PHE A 200 4.50 -2.83 14.88
N ALA A 201 4.90 -1.70 14.29
CA ALA A 201 5.92 -1.68 13.24
C ALA A 201 7.29 -2.16 13.75
N ALA A 202 7.68 -1.84 14.99
CA ALA A 202 8.92 -2.32 15.60
C ALA A 202 8.90 -3.84 15.78
N LEU A 203 7.81 -4.40 16.31
CA LEU A 203 7.61 -5.86 16.39
C LEU A 203 7.70 -6.50 15.00
N GLY A 204 7.13 -5.84 13.99
CA GLY A 204 7.20 -6.29 12.62
C GLY A 204 8.63 -6.33 12.06
N LYS A 205 9.44 -5.31 12.32
CA LYS A 205 10.85 -5.24 11.92
C LYS A 205 11.69 -6.28 12.65
N GLU A 206 11.47 -6.49 13.94
CA GLU A 206 12.16 -7.51 14.73
C GLU A 206 11.89 -8.91 14.17
N ALA A 207 10.62 -9.25 13.95
CA ALA A 207 10.23 -10.56 13.42
C ALA A 207 10.87 -10.83 12.04
N VAL A 208 10.86 -9.84 11.15
CA VAL A 208 11.51 -9.95 9.82
C VAL A 208 13.03 -10.11 9.96
N ALA A 209 13.68 -9.33 10.82
CA ALA A 209 15.12 -9.42 11.02
C ALA A 209 15.54 -10.81 11.53
N LYS A 210 14.80 -11.38 12.49
CA LYS A 210 15.06 -12.74 12.98
C LYS A 210 14.84 -13.80 11.93
N GLN A 211 13.83 -13.65 11.09
CA GLN A 211 13.61 -14.55 9.96
C GLN A 211 14.75 -14.47 8.92
N ILE A 212 15.25 -13.26 8.62
CA ILE A 212 16.41 -13.08 7.74
C ILE A 212 17.66 -13.77 8.29
N ASP A 213 17.90 -13.69 9.61
CA ASP A 213 19.03 -14.37 10.26
C ASP A 213 18.96 -15.90 10.09
N VAL A 214 17.77 -16.48 10.27
CA VAL A 214 17.52 -17.93 10.07
C VAL A 214 17.74 -18.32 8.62
N GLU A 215 17.15 -17.57 7.68
CA GLU A 215 17.27 -17.84 6.24
C GLU A 215 18.71 -17.74 5.77
N GLY A 216 19.46 -16.75 6.27
CA GLY A 216 20.89 -16.61 6.00
C GLY A 216 21.69 -17.85 6.40
N THR A 217 21.45 -18.39 7.60
CA THR A 217 22.11 -19.61 8.07
C THR A 217 21.64 -20.86 7.31
N LEU A 218 20.35 -20.96 6.97
CA LEU A 218 19.83 -22.05 6.15
C LEU A 218 20.44 -22.07 4.74
N VAL A 219 20.65 -20.90 4.14
CA VAL A 219 21.34 -20.77 2.84
C VAL A 219 22.81 -21.18 2.98
N GLN A 220 23.50 -20.76 4.04
CA GLN A 220 24.88 -21.20 4.33
C GLN A 220 24.97 -22.73 4.52
N ALA A 221 23.94 -23.34 5.12
CA ALA A 221 23.83 -24.78 5.32
C ALA A 221 23.45 -25.57 4.05
N GLY A 222 23.16 -24.90 2.93
CA GLY A 222 22.61 -25.54 1.73
C GLY A 222 21.19 -26.10 1.88
N LYS A 223 20.50 -25.73 2.98
CA LYS A 223 19.14 -26.17 3.31
C LYS A 223 18.05 -25.29 2.69
N LEU A 224 18.41 -24.11 2.21
CA LEU A 224 17.50 -23.15 1.57
C LEU A 224 18.19 -22.49 0.36
N VAL A 225 17.40 -22.08 -0.63
CA VAL A 225 17.85 -21.22 -1.73
C VAL A 225 17.15 -19.86 -1.62
N SER A 226 17.95 -18.78 -1.61
CA SER A 226 17.45 -17.41 -1.66
C SER A 226 16.84 -17.14 -3.04
N PHE A 227 15.57 -16.77 -3.08
CA PHE A 227 14.92 -16.39 -4.33
C PHE A 227 15.57 -15.13 -4.89
N ALA A 228 15.65 -14.07 -4.10
CA ALA A 228 16.17 -12.77 -4.50
C ALA A 228 17.62 -12.86 -4.99
N LYS A 229 18.48 -13.63 -4.30
CA LYS A 229 19.92 -13.69 -4.61
C LYS A 229 20.29 -14.73 -5.66
N SER A 230 19.54 -15.83 -5.77
CA SER A 230 19.95 -16.96 -6.61
C SER A 230 18.99 -17.24 -7.78
N VAL A 231 17.69 -17.02 -7.61
CA VAL A 231 16.67 -17.39 -8.61
C VAL A 231 16.22 -16.20 -9.45
N ALA A 232 15.88 -15.09 -8.79
CA ALA A 232 15.43 -13.85 -9.43
C ALA A 232 16.41 -13.30 -10.48
N PRO A 233 17.75 -13.39 -10.31
CA PRO A 233 18.69 -12.98 -11.36
C PRO A 233 18.56 -13.83 -12.63
N ILE A 234 18.35 -15.15 -12.48
CA ILE A 234 18.15 -16.07 -13.61
C ILE A 234 16.86 -15.70 -14.35
N PHE A 235 15.75 -15.53 -13.63
CA PHE A 235 14.48 -15.13 -14.24
C PHE A 235 14.54 -13.75 -14.90
N SER A 236 15.21 -12.80 -14.25
CA SER A 236 15.41 -11.46 -14.80
C SER A 236 16.16 -11.49 -16.13
N GLN A 237 17.18 -12.34 -16.25
CA GLN A 237 18.02 -12.41 -17.44
C GLN A 237 17.44 -13.31 -18.54
N ARG A 238 16.79 -14.42 -18.17
CA ARG A 238 16.39 -15.48 -19.12
C ARG A 238 14.91 -15.48 -19.46
N CYS A 239 14.05 -14.85 -18.66
CA CYS A 239 12.59 -14.97 -18.79
C CYS A 239 11.90 -13.64 -19.10
N LEU A 240 12.36 -12.52 -18.51
CA LEU A 240 11.66 -11.23 -18.61
C LEU A 240 11.65 -10.60 -20.01
N ALA A 241 12.49 -11.05 -20.94
CA ALA A 241 12.40 -10.58 -22.33
C ALA A 241 11.06 -10.93 -22.99
N CYS A 242 10.46 -12.08 -22.62
CA CYS A 242 9.19 -12.56 -23.18
C CYS A 242 8.03 -12.62 -22.17
N HIS A 243 8.31 -12.86 -20.88
CA HIS A 243 7.32 -13.05 -19.82
C HIS A 243 7.22 -11.84 -18.90
N ASN A 244 6.89 -10.69 -19.47
CA ASN A 244 6.73 -9.41 -18.77
C ASN A 244 5.31 -8.84 -18.98
N ALA A 245 5.00 -7.70 -18.35
CA ALA A 245 3.66 -7.11 -18.41
C ALA A 245 3.23 -6.66 -19.83
N ARG A 246 4.19 -6.34 -20.71
CA ARG A 246 3.93 -5.86 -22.07
C ARG A 246 3.79 -7.00 -23.08
N THR A 247 4.66 -7.99 -23.02
CA THR A 247 4.71 -9.10 -23.99
C THR A 247 3.88 -10.30 -23.55
N ALA A 248 3.97 -10.67 -22.27
CA ALA A 248 3.24 -11.76 -21.62
C ALA A 248 3.02 -13.02 -22.48
N LYS A 249 4.07 -13.56 -23.14
CA LYS A 249 3.93 -14.81 -23.92
C LYS A 249 3.36 -15.92 -23.02
N GLY A 250 2.41 -16.70 -23.53
CA GLY A 250 1.69 -17.71 -22.74
C GLY A 250 0.82 -17.13 -21.62
N ARG A 251 0.47 -15.84 -21.69
CA ARG A 251 -0.16 -15.03 -20.63
C ARG A 251 0.56 -15.09 -19.27
N LEU A 252 1.86 -15.39 -19.29
CA LEU A 252 2.70 -15.47 -18.09
C LEU A 252 3.45 -14.15 -17.89
N ASN A 253 3.35 -13.58 -16.68
CA ASN A 253 4.11 -12.42 -16.23
C ASN A 253 4.99 -12.82 -15.04
N MET A 254 6.29 -12.59 -15.13
CA MET A 254 7.27 -12.93 -14.10
C MET A 254 7.94 -11.70 -13.48
N GLU A 255 7.44 -10.47 -13.73
CA GLU A 255 8.05 -9.24 -13.21
C GLU A 255 8.04 -9.15 -11.68
N THR A 256 7.14 -9.87 -11.01
CA THR A 256 7.06 -9.95 -9.56
C THR A 256 6.91 -11.41 -9.14
N PHE A 257 7.29 -11.72 -7.90
CA PHE A 257 7.07 -13.05 -7.31
C PHE A 257 5.58 -13.41 -7.30
N ALA A 258 4.70 -12.45 -6.97
CA ALA A 258 3.26 -12.66 -6.98
C ALA A 258 2.72 -13.05 -8.36
N ASN A 259 3.18 -12.38 -9.42
CA ASN A 259 2.77 -12.69 -10.79
C ASN A 259 3.30 -14.06 -11.23
N LEU A 260 4.55 -14.38 -10.88
CA LEU A 260 5.14 -15.70 -11.13
C LEU A 260 4.24 -16.80 -10.55
N MET A 261 3.88 -16.70 -9.27
CA MET A 261 3.07 -17.71 -8.57
C MET A 261 1.63 -17.79 -9.07
N LYS A 262 1.10 -16.74 -9.70
CA LYS A 262 -0.22 -16.75 -10.33
C LYS A 262 -0.27 -17.66 -11.56
N GLY A 263 0.86 -17.86 -12.25
CA GLY A 263 0.95 -18.69 -13.45
C GLY A 263 0.45 -17.99 -14.72
N GLY A 264 0.31 -18.76 -15.79
CA GLY A 264 -0.09 -18.30 -17.12
C GLY A 264 -1.33 -19.03 -17.63
N GLU A 265 -1.53 -19.04 -18.95
CA GLU A 265 -2.70 -19.71 -19.53
C GLU A 265 -2.68 -21.23 -19.44
N SER A 266 -1.49 -21.82 -19.30
CA SER A 266 -1.27 -23.24 -19.08
C SER A 266 -1.43 -23.65 -17.60
N GLY A 267 -1.93 -22.75 -16.75
CA GLY A 267 -2.09 -22.98 -15.31
C GLY A 267 -0.90 -22.52 -14.47
N PRO A 268 -0.72 -23.08 -13.26
CA PRO A 268 0.37 -22.73 -12.37
C PRO A 268 1.73 -22.97 -13.03
N SER A 269 2.60 -21.96 -13.00
CA SER A 269 3.98 -22.08 -13.49
C SER A 269 4.83 -22.92 -12.52
N VAL A 270 4.56 -22.77 -11.22
CA VAL A 270 5.30 -23.42 -10.15
C VAL A 270 4.31 -24.04 -9.15
N VAL A 271 4.55 -25.30 -8.78
CA VAL A 271 3.84 -26.00 -7.73
C VAL A 271 4.77 -26.14 -6.53
N VAL A 272 4.32 -25.62 -5.38
CA VAL A 272 5.12 -25.55 -4.15
C VAL A 272 5.64 -26.93 -3.75
N ALA A 273 6.95 -27.03 -3.49
CA ALA A 273 7.64 -28.26 -3.07
C ALA A 273 7.59 -29.43 -4.08
N LYS A 274 7.11 -29.19 -5.31
CA LYS A 274 6.89 -30.24 -6.31
C LYS A 274 7.52 -29.85 -7.65
N PRO A 275 8.85 -30.00 -7.81
CA PRO A 275 9.53 -29.67 -9.06
C PRO A 275 8.98 -30.46 -10.26
N GLY A 276 8.69 -31.75 -10.10
CA GLY A 276 8.16 -32.60 -11.19
C GLY A 276 6.72 -32.29 -11.62
N GLU A 277 5.96 -31.54 -10.81
CA GLU A 277 4.62 -31.04 -11.17
C GLU A 277 4.65 -29.57 -11.61
N SER A 278 5.81 -28.92 -11.55
CA SER A 278 5.97 -27.51 -11.91
C SER A 278 6.26 -27.36 -13.39
N LEU A 279 5.32 -26.76 -14.13
CA LEU A 279 5.46 -26.54 -15.57
C LEU A 279 6.75 -25.81 -15.94
N LEU A 280 7.14 -24.83 -15.12
CA LEU A 280 8.39 -24.09 -15.27
C LEU A 280 9.60 -25.02 -15.27
N GLN A 281 9.65 -25.99 -14.35
CA GLN A 281 10.77 -26.92 -14.23
C GLN A 281 10.85 -27.84 -15.45
N THR A 282 9.71 -28.40 -15.88
CA THR A 282 9.65 -29.26 -17.06
C THR A 282 10.15 -28.54 -18.31
N MET A 283 9.70 -27.29 -18.53
CA MET A 283 10.05 -26.52 -19.73
C MET A 283 11.51 -26.04 -19.79
N ILE A 284 12.17 -25.87 -18.64
CA ILE A 284 13.61 -25.53 -18.63
C ILE A 284 14.48 -26.79 -18.76
N GLU A 285 14.03 -27.94 -18.25
CA GLU A 285 14.73 -29.23 -18.35
C GLU A 285 14.70 -29.82 -19.76
N ASP A 286 13.59 -29.66 -20.49
CA ASP A 286 13.47 -30.11 -21.89
C ASP A 286 14.00 -29.08 -22.90
N HIS A 287 14.52 -27.94 -22.41
CA HIS A 287 15.06 -26.83 -23.19
C HIS A 287 14.04 -26.16 -24.14
N SER A 288 12.74 -26.37 -23.93
CA SER A 288 11.69 -25.64 -24.66
C SER A 288 11.60 -24.17 -24.26
N MET A 289 12.07 -23.84 -23.05
CA MET A 289 12.24 -22.47 -22.57
C MET A 289 13.67 -22.22 -22.06
N PRO A 290 14.28 -21.08 -22.40
CA PRO A 290 13.70 -19.94 -23.13
C PRO A 290 13.61 -20.19 -24.64
N LYS A 291 12.48 -19.79 -25.24
CA LYS A 291 12.28 -19.94 -26.69
C LYS A 291 13.17 -18.97 -27.47
N ASP A 292 13.83 -19.47 -28.52
CA ASP A 292 14.68 -18.69 -29.43
C ASP A 292 15.90 -18.03 -28.75
N ALA A 293 16.38 -18.59 -27.62
CA ALA A 293 17.59 -18.17 -26.91
C ALA A 293 18.32 -19.39 -26.34
N ASP A 294 19.57 -19.20 -25.91
CA ASP A 294 20.36 -20.30 -25.33
C ASP A 294 19.66 -20.91 -24.10
N PRO A 295 19.65 -22.27 -23.98
CA PRO A 295 19.13 -22.95 -22.81
C PRO A 295 19.80 -22.49 -21.51
N LEU A 296 19.09 -22.66 -20.39
CA LEU A 296 19.70 -22.49 -19.06
C LEU A 296 20.82 -23.52 -18.84
N THR A 297 21.85 -23.15 -18.09
CA THR A 297 22.89 -24.10 -17.70
C THR A 297 22.36 -25.12 -16.70
N ALA A 298 23.03 -26.28 -16.58
CA ALA A 298 22.65 -27.31 -15.62
C ALA A 298 22.63 -26.79 -14.18
N GLU A 299 23.55 -25.88 -13.84
CA GLU A 299 23.61 -25.23 -12.53
C GLU A 299 22.42 -24.32 -12.29
N GLN A 300 22.00 -23.55 -13.31
CA GLN A 300 20.82 -22.67 -13.22
C GLN A 300 19.54 -23.49 -13.01
N ILE A 301 19.39 -24.58 -13.76
CA ILE A 301 18.26 -25.51 -13.62
C ILE A 301 18.25 -26.13 -12.22
N ALA A 302 19.42 -26.55 -11.71
CA ALA A 302 19.55 -27.14 -10.38
C ALA A 302 19.18 -26.15 -9.26
N VAL A 303 19.57 -24.87 -9.39
CA VAL A 303 19.21 -23.80 -8.43
C VAL A 303 17.69 -23.59 -8.40
N ILE A 304 17.04 -23.51 -9.56
CA ILE A 304 15.58 -23.35 -9.66
C ILE A 304 14.88 -24.57 -9.06
N LYS A 305 15.31 -25.78 -9.43
CA LYS A 305 14.78 -27.03 -8.89
C LYS A 305 14.85 -27.06 -7.37
N LYS A 306 16.03 -26.75 -6.81
CA LYS A 306 16.23 -26.75 -5.35
C LYS A 306 15.36 -25.70 -4.66
N TRP A 307 15.22 -24.52 -5.26
CA TRP A 307 14.30 -23.50 -4.75
C TRP A 307 12.84 -24.01 -4.71
N ILE A 308 12.38 -24.71 -5.76
CA ILE A 308 11.05 -25.31 -5.77
C ILE A 308 10.91 -26.36 -4.66
N GLU A 309 11.88 -27.28 -4.55
CA GLU A 309 11.92 -28.33 -3.51
C GLU A 309 11.87 -27.75 -2.08
N THR A 310 12.54 -26.62 -1.84
CA THR A 310 12.55 -25.94 -0.54
C THR A 310 11.29 -25.11 -0.26
N GLY A 311 10.23 -25.28 -1.07
CA GLY A 311 8.92 -24.70 -0.84
C GLY A 311 8.73 -23.33 -1.48
N THR A 312 9.46 -23.03 -2.57
CA THR A 312 9.29 -21.81 -3.38
C THR A 312 9.28 -20.53 -2.55
N ARG A 313 10.12 -20.46 -1.52
CA ARG A 313 10.06 -19.36 -0.56
C ARG A 313 10.56 -18.05 -1.19
N LEU A 314 9.87 -16.96 -0.88
CA LEU A 314 10.38 -15.60 -1.07
C LEU A 314 11.16 -15.20 0.18
N ASP A 315 12.34 -14.60 -0.01
CA ASP A 315 13.18 -14.12 1.10
C ASP A 315 12.41 -13.19 2.04
N ALA A 316 12.65 -13.34 3.34
CA ALA A 316 12.05 -12.51 4.35
C ALA A 316 12.35 -11.02 4.14
N GLY A 317 11.32 -10.19 4.32
CA GLY A 317 11.40 -8.75 4.11
C GLY A 317 11.28 -8.30 2.65
N VAL A 318 11.17 -9.22 1.69
CA VAL A 318 10.88 -8.89 0.29
C VAL A 318 9.37 -8.90 0.04
N ALA A 319 8.84 -7.82 -0.53
CA ALA A 319 7.44 -7.76 -0.92
C ALA A 319 7.18 -8.62 -2.16
N ALA A 320 6.14 -9.45 -2.15
CA ALA A 320 5.80 -10.31 -3.28
C ALA A 320 5.47 -9.55 -4.58
N THR A 321 5.05 -8.29 -4.46
CA THR A 321 4.76 -7.37 -5.56
C THR A 321 5.94 -6.50 -5.96
N ALA A 322 7.10 -6.63 -5.31
CA ALA A 322 8.31 -5.92 -5.72
C ALA A 322 8.76 -6.42 -7.09
N GLN A 323 9.22 -5.49 -7.93
CA GLN A 323 9.77 -5.83 -9.24
C GLN A 323 11.06 -6.62 -9.06
N LEU A 324 11.26 -7.70 -9.84
CA LEU A 324 12.45 -8.55 -9.73
C LEU A 324 13.74 -7.73 -9.80
N ILE A 325 13.80 -6.74 -10.69
CA ILE A 325 14.98 -5.86 -10.85
C ILE A 325 15.35 -5.08 -9.58
N THR A 326 14.39 -4.84 -8.68
CA THR A 326 14.63 -4.12 -7.42
C THR A 326 15.10 -5.01 -6.27
N ILE A 327 14.93 -6.33 -6.39
CA ILE A 327 15.26 -7.30 -5.33
C ILE A 327 16.51 -8.11 -5.65
N ILE A 328 16.91 -8.18 -6.93
CA ILE A 328 18.15 -8.85 -7.31
C ILE A 328 19.37 -8.11 -6.74
N PRO A 329 20.43 -8.85 -6.36
CA PRO A 329 21.70 -8.24 -6.00
C PRO A 329 22.22 -7.35 -7.12
N LYS A 330 22.75 -6.19 -6.74
CA LYS A 330 23.47 -5.35 -7.69
C LYS A 330 24.67 -6.13 -8.22
N LEU A 331 24.77 -6.22 -9.54
CA LEU A 331 25.91 -6.84 -10.19
C LEU A 331 27.17 -6.08 -9.79
N THR A 332 28.09 -6.76 -9.12
CA THR A 332 29.40 -6.20 -8.80
C THR A 332 30.27 -6.30 -10.05
N GLN A 333 30.79 -5.17 -10.49
CA GLN A 333 31.68 -5.08 -11.63
C GLN A 333 33.12 -5.36 -11.17
N PRO A 334 33.95 -6.03 -12.00
CA PRO A 334 35.37 -6.17 -11.75
C PRO A 334 36.03 -4.83 -11.40
N ALA A 335 36.97 -4.85 -10.46
CA ALA A 335 37.72 -3.66 -10.09
C ALA A 335 38.54 -3.14 -11.29
N PRO A 336 38.68 -1.82 -11.45
CA PRO A 336 39.61 -1.26 -12.43
C PRO A 336 41.06 -1.62 -12.06
N PRO A 337 41.99 -1.63 -13.03
CA PRO A 337 43.40 -1.87 -12.74
C PRO A 337 43.98 -0.75 -11.87
N GLU A 338 44.90 -1.06 -10.97
CA GLU A 338 45.56 -0.05 -10.13
C GLU A 338 46.27 1.01 -10.97
N SER A 339 46.91 0.61 -12.06
CA SER A 339 47.54 1.50 -13.04
C SER A 339 47.24 1.07 -14.47
N TYR A 340 47.07 2.06 -15.35
CA TYR A 340 46.94 1.82 -16.77
C TYR A 340 48.30 1.59 -17.41
N ARG A 341 48.52 0.37 -17.92
CA ARG A 341 49.76 0.01 -18.63
C ARG A 341 49.82 0.62 -20.04
N VAL A 342 48.66 0.96 -20.60
CA VAL A 342 48.50 1.62 -21.89
C VAL A 342 47.45 2.73 -21.74
N PRO A 343 47.51 3.81 -22.54
CA PRO A 343 46.47 4.82 -22.53
C PRO A 343 45.09 4.22 -22.80
N VAL A 344 44.12 4.49 -21.93
CA VAL A 344 42.72 4.14 -22.14
C VAL A 344 42.00 5.30 -22.83
N PRO A 345 41.14 5.04 -23.83
CA PRO A 345 40.34 6.10 -24.44
C PRO A 345 39.44 6.78 -23.41
N VAL A 346 39.48 8.10 -23.37
CA VAL A 346 38.51 8.91 -22.62
C VAL A 346 37.32 9.15 -23.54
N MET A 347 36.20 8.49 -23.27
CA MET A 347 34.97 8.58 -24.04
C MET A 347 34.03 9.69 -23.55
N ALA A 348 34.09 10.02 -22.26
CA ALA A 348 33.26 11.04 -21.64
C ALA A 348 34.05 11.89 -20.66
N VAL A 349 33.74 13.18 -20.63
CA VAL A 349 34.27 14.15 -19.68
C VAL A 349 33.15 15.10 -19.26
N ALA A 350 33.12 15.48 -17.99
CA ALA A 350 32.17 16.48 -17.49
C ALA A 350 32.79 17.28 -16.35
N PHE A 351 32.57 18.60 -16.35
CA PHE A 351 32.90 19.44 -15.21
C PHE A 351 31.74 19.47 -14.23
N SER A 352 32.03 19.54 -12.93
CA SER A 352 31.01 19.89 -11.95
C SER A 352 30.49 21.31 -12.20
N PRO A 353 29.25 21.65 -11.81
CA PRO A 353 28.67 22.98 -12.07
C PRO A 353 29.47 24.14 -11.48
N ASP A 354 30.18 23.90 -10.38
CA ASP A 354 31.06 24.88 -9.71
C ASP A 354 32.49 24.91 -10.29
N GLY A 355 32.81 24.03 -11.25
CA GLY A 355 34.11 23.91 -11.89
C GLY A 355 35.22 23.30 -11.03
N ASN A 356 34.92 22.85 -9.80
CA ASN A 356 35.92 22.34 -8.86
C ASN A 356 36.31 20.88 -9.11
N LEU A 357 35.54 20.15 -9.91
CA LEU A 357 35.81 18.76 -10.28
C LEU A 357 35.71 18.59 -11.80
N LEU A 358 36.63 17.80 -12.34
CA LEU A 358 36.51 17.20 -13.66
C LEU A 358 36.28 15.70 -13.47
N ALA A 359 35.23 15.14 -14.04
CA ALA A 359 35.01 13.71 -14.16
C ALA A 359 35.46 13.25 -15.54
N THR A 360 36.22 12.17 -15.62
CA THR A 360 36.58 11.52 -16.88
C THR A 360 36.27 10.02 -16.86
N SER A 361 35.89 9.47 -18.00
CA SER A 361 35.73 8.02 -18.16
C SER A 361 37.08 7.31 -18.09
N GLY A 362 37.17 6.23 -17.31
CA GLY A 362 38.24 5.25 -17.35
C GLY A 362 37.73 3.87 -17.80
N TYR A 363 38.53 2.83 -17.58
CA TYR A 363 38.11 1.44 -17.80
C TYR A 363 37.54 0.86 -16.50
N ARG A 364 36.24 0.54 -16.47
CA ARG A 364 35.48 0.09 -15.27
C ARG A 364 35.39 1.13 -14.15
N GLU A 365 35.63 2.40 -14.46
CA GLU A 365 35.63 3.47 -13.48
C GLU A 365 35.37 4.85 -14.07
N VAL A 366 35.05 5.80 -13.20
CA VAL A 366 35.11 7.25 -13.45
C VAL A 366 36.14 7.85 -12.52
N ILE A 367 37.00 8.70 -13.06
CA ILE A 367 38.07 9.35 -12.30
C ILE A 367 37.68 10.81 -12.11
N LEU A 368 37.69 11.26 -10.85
CA LEU A 368 37.48 12.64 -10.47
C LEU A 368 38.84 13.31 -10.25
N TRP A 369 39.02 14.46 -10.87
CA TRP A 369 40.22 15.27 -10.86
C TRP A 369 39.94 16.64 -10.30
N ASN A 370 40.94 17.24 -9.65
CA ASN A 370 40.96 18.66 -9.38
C ASN A 370 41.48 19.38 -10.65
N PRO A 371 40.67 20.22 -11.30
CA PRO A 371 41.10 20.90 -12.53
C PRO A 371 42.23 21.90 -12.35
N ALA A 372 42.41 22.46 -11.15
CA ALA A 372 43.42 23.48 -10.89
C ALA A 372 44.85 22.93 -10.87
N ASP A 373 45.05 21.69 -10.42
CA ASP A 373 46.38 21.08 -10.26
C ASP A 373 46.53 19.73 -10.97
N GLY A 374 45.46 19.19 -11.56
CA GLY A 374 45.46 17.92 -12.27
C GLY A 374 45.54 16.69 -11.36
N GLN A 375 45.39 16.85 -10.04
CA GLN A 375 45.46 15.72 -9.11
C GLN A 375 44.18 14.89 -9.11
N ILE A 376 44.32 13.57 -8.94
CA ILE A 376 43.19 12.67 -8.75
C ILE A 376 42.60 12.90 -7.36
N VAL A 377 41.36 13.33 -7.32
CA VAL A 377 40.58 13.48 -6.08
C VAL A 377 40.02 12.12 -5.66
N ARG A 378 39.47 11.36 -6.62
CA ARG A 378 38.81 10.07 -6.34
C ARG A 378 38.69 9.19 -7.57
N ARG A 379 38.76 7.88 -7.37
CA ARG A 379 38.34 6.86 -8.34
C ARG A 379 36.99 6.28 -7.93
N ILE A 380 36.01 6.31 -8.84
CA ILE A 380 34.68 5.74 -8.65
C ILE A 380 34.66 4.40 -9.39
N THR A 381 34.63 3.30 -8.63
CA THR A 381 34.69 1.93 -9.16
C THR A 381 33.30 1.30 -9.24
N ASN A 382 33.23 0.01 -9.56
CA ASN A 382 31.98 -0.75 -9.71
C ASN A 382 31.09 -0.24 -10.86
N ILE A 383 31.73 0.22 -11.95
CA ILE A 383 31.07 0.69 -13.17
C ILE A 383 31.28 -0.37 -14.26
N ALA A 384 30.29 -0.52 -15.16
CA ALA A 384 30.45 -1.38 -16.34
C ALA A 384 31.68 -0.96 -17.15
N GLU A 385 32.24 -1.85 -17.98
CA GLU A 385 33.62 -1.62 -18.44
C GLU A 385 33.85 -0.35 -19.24
N ARG A 386 32.85 0.16 -19.97
CA ARG A 386 32.94 1.42 -20.70
C ARG A 386 31.89 2.41 -20.22
N PRO A 387 32.30 3.47 -19.50
CA PRO A 387 31.51 4.68 -19.34
C PRO A 387 31.45 5.42 -20.68
N HIS A 388 30.25 5.58 -21.23
CA HIS A 388 29.98 6.26 -22.49
C HIS A 388 29.56 7.70 -22.32
N ASP A 389 28.93 8.01 -21.18
CA ASP A 389 28.49 9.36 -20.86
C ASP A 389 28.55 9.60 -19.34
N ILE A 390 28.82 10.84 -18.97
CA ILE A 390 28.99 11.28 -17.58
C ILE A 390 28.39 12.67 -17.47
N GLU A 391 27.47 12.89 -16.54
CA GLU A 391 26.86 14.21 -16.33
C GLU A 391 26.64 14.48 -14.84
N PHE A 392 26.96 15.70 -14.39
CA PHE A 392 26.64 16.13 -13.04
C PHE A 392 25.20 16.62 -12.97
N THR A 393 24.54 16.41 -11.82
CA THR A 393 23.29 17.14 -11.56
C THR A 393 23.57 18.63 -11.44
N ALA A 394 22.57 19.47 -11.75
CA ALA A 394 22.72 20.93 -11.74
C ALA A 394 23.16 21.51 -10.36
N ASP A 395 22.83 20.81 -9.27
CA ASP A 395 23.25 21.15 -7.90
C ASP A 395 24.65 20.60 -7.54
N GLY A 396 25.29 19.85 -8.43
CA GLY A 396 26.60 19.23 -8.25
C GLY A 396 26.64 18.05 -7.27
N THR A 397 25.50 17.63 -6.69
CA THR A 397 25.49 16.65 -5.60
C THR A 397 25.53 15.20 -6.06
N LYS A 398 25.26 14.94 -7.35
CA LYS A 398 25.22 13.61 -7.94
C LYS A 398 25.91 13.58 -9.30
N LEU A 399 26.30 12.38 -9.68
CA LEU A 399 26.87 12.04 -10.98
C LEU A 399 26.03 10.94 -11.62
N ALA A 400 25.52 11.19 -12.82
CA ALA A 400 24.93 10.16 -13.67
C ALA A 400 26.01 9.61 -14.60
N VAL A 401 26.06 8.28 -14.73
CA VAL A 401 27.01 7.61 -15.62
C VAL A 401 26.24 6.61 -16.46
N ALA A 402 26.29 6.77 -17.77
CA ALA A 402 25.82 5.77 -18.71
C ALA A 402 27.01 4.86 -19.06
N ALA A 403 26.95 3.60 -18.66
CA ALA A 403 28.03 2.65 -18.89
C ALA A 403 27.50 1.29 -19.34
N GLY A 404 28.30 0.58 -20.12
CA GLY A 404 27.96 -0.74 -20.61
C GLY A 404 29.19 -1.59 -20.92
N THR A 405 28.92 -2.86 -21.20
CA THR A 405 29.80 -3.78 -21.92
C THR A 405 28.96 -4.64 -22.82
#